data_AF-A0A921UH81-F1
#
_entry.id   AF-A0A921UH81-F1
#
_cell.length_a   1.000
_cell.length_b   1.000
_cell.length_c   1.000
_cell.angle_alpha   90.00
_cell.angle_beta   90.00
_cell.angle_gamma   90.00
#
_symmetry.space_group_name_H-M   'P 1'
#
loop_
_entity.id
_entity.type
_entity.pdbx_description
1 polymer ?
#
loop_
_entity_poly.entity_id
_entity_poly.type
_entity_poly.pdbx_seq_one_letter_code
_entity_poly.pdbx_strand_id
1 'polypeptide(L)' 'MILCARTAMHSHQLAAASREREGQYERWSLAGVTELVTNGSKGIGHTIIEELAAFGARVHTCSCSAVDLEACWQWD' A
#
# COMPACT_ATOMS: atom_id res chain seq x y z
N MET A 1 -11.87 -4.80 -19.91
CA MET A 1 -11.46 -5.77 -18.87
C MET A 1 -10.69 -4.99 -17.83
N ILE A 2 -11.13 -4.98 -16.57
CA ILE A 2 -10.39 -4.33 -15.47
C ILE A 2 -9.44 -5.38 -14.93
N LEU A 3 -8.14 -5.12 -14.98
CA LEU A 3 -7.11 -6.02 -14.47
C LEU A 3 -6.83 -5.65 -13.01
N CYS A 4 -6.72 -6.64 -12.12
CA CYS A 4 -6.50 -6.44 -10.69
C CYS A 4 -5.19 -7.06 -10.23
N ALA A 5 -4.56 -6.39 -9.28
CA ALA A 5 -3.23 -6.63 -8.79
C ALA A 5 -3.15 -6.51 -7.26
N ARG A 6 -2.17 -7.16 -6.62
CA ARG A 6 -1.86 -7.00 -5.18
C ARG A 6 -0.45 -6.45 -5.04
N THR A 7 -0.26 -5.42 -4.23
CA THR A 7 1.07 -4.87 -3.91
C THR A 7 1.67 -5.62 -2.72
N ALA A 8 2.96 -5.97 -2.79
CA ALA A 8 3.69 -6.58 -1.68
C ALA A 8 3.92 -5.54 -0.58
N MET A 9 3.78 -5.95 0.68
CA MET A 9 4.06 -5.08 1.82
C MET A 9 5.57 -4.87 1.93
N HIS A 10 6.03 -3.64 1.78
CA HIS A 10 7.40 -3.30 2.12
C HIS A 10 7.51 -3.24 3.65
N SER A 11 8.23 -4.18 4.24
CA SER A 11 8.45 -4.24 5.69
C SER A 11 9.37 -3.10 6.12
N HIS A 12 8.81 -1.91 6.33
CA HIS A 12 9.49 -0.85 7.05
C HIS A 12 9.46 -1.18 8.54
N GLN A 13 10.62 -1.56 9.07
CA GLN A 13 10.87 -1.83 10.48
C GLN A 13 10.44 -0.60 11.31
N LEU A 14 9.29 -0.67 11.99
CA LEU A 14 8.87 0.37 12.92
C LEU A 14 9.76 0.29 14.16
N ALA A 15 10.62 1.30 14.35
CA ALA A 15 11.46 1.44 15.53
C ALA A 15 10.57 1.56 16.79
N ALA A 16 10.92 0.83 17.85
CA ALA A 16 10.15 0.75 19.09
C ALA A 16 9.94 2.14 19.73
N ALA A 17 8.69 2.60 19.77
CA ALA A 17 8.32 3.91 20.33
C ALA A 17 7.96 3.79 21.84
N SER A 18 8.26 4.84 22.62
CA SER A 18 7.89 4.93 24.04
C SER A 18 6.38 4.75 24.27
N ARG A 19 6.00 4.22 25.44
CA ARG A 19 4.63 3.80 25.84
C ARG A 19 3.49 4.83 25.64
N GLU A 20 3.77 6.14 25.61
CA GLU A 20 2.81 7.20 25.28
C GLU A 20 2.62 7.43 23.77
N ARG A 21 3.67 7.15 22.97
CA ARG A 21 3.60 7.16 21.50
C ARG A 21 3.02 5.87 20.93
N GLU A 22 3.15 4.74 21.62
CA GLU A 22 2.55 3.45 21.22
C GLU A 22 1.04 3.60 20.91
N GLY A 23 0.27 4.20 21.81
CA GLY A 23 -1.18 4.39 21.58
C GLY A 23 -1.54 5.35 20.43
N GLN A 24 -0.62 6.25 20.06
CA GLN A 24 -0.80 7.13 18.90
C GLN A 24 -0.45 6.42 17.58
N TYR A 25 0.60 5.59 17.57
CA TYR A 25 0.97 4.80 16.39
C TYR A 25 -0.06 3.73 16.07
N GLU A 26 -0.67 3.10 17.07
CA GLU A 26 -1.73 2.11 16.85
C GLU A 26 -2.98 2.71 16.19
N ARG A 27 -3.35 3.96 16.54
CA ARG A 27 -4.51 4.64 15.93
C ARG A 27 -4.31 4.90 14.43
N TRP A 28 -3.07 5.19 14.03
CA TRP A 28 -2.70 5.51 12.65
C TRP A 28 -2.04 4.33 11.93
N SER A 29 -2.12 3.13 12.49
CA SER A 29 -1.65 1.91 11.85
C SER A 29 -2.71 1.35 10.91
N LEU A 30 -2.30 0.88 9.73
CA LEU A 30 -3.13 0.08 8.82
C LEU A 30 -2.65 -1.38 8.79
N ALA A 31 -1.83 -1.79 9.75
CA ALA A 31 -1.35 -3.16 9.88
C ALA A 31 -2.53 -4.16 9.90
N GLY A 32 -2.54 -5.08 8.95
CA GLY A 32 -3.58 -6.11 8.83
C GLY A 32 -4.84 -5.67 8.08
N VAL A 33 -4.97 -4.40 7.70
CA VAL A 33 -6.05 -3.90 6.84
C VAL A 33 -5.83 -4.35 5.39
N THR A 34 -6.91 -4.60 4.64
CA THR A 34 -6.84 -4.87 3.20
C THR A 34 -7.64 -3.81 2.45
N GLU A 35 -6.99 -3.10 1.53
CA GLU A 35 -7.55 -1.94 0.82
C GLU A 35 -7.58 -2.16 -0.70
N LEU A 36 -8.47 -1.44 -1.41
CA LEU A 36 -8.55 -1.44 -2.87
C LEU A 36 -8.42 0.00 -3.40
N VAL A 37 -7.37 0.24 -4.19
CA VAL A 37 -7.13 1.52 -4.87
C VAL A 37 -7.41 1.36 -6.36
N THR A 38 -8.42 2.06 -6.88
CA THR A 38 -8.72 2.05 -8.32
C THR A 38 -7.75 2.91 -9.09
N ASN A 39 -7.34 2.46 -10.28
CA ASN A 39 -6.40 3.15 -11.17
C ASN A 39 -5.05 3.52 -10.51
N GLY A 40 -4.55 2.66 -9.62
CA GLY A 40 -3.36 2.95 -8.82
C GLY A 40 -2.02 2.65 -9.50
N SER A 41 -2.02 2.26 -10.77
CA SER A 41 -0.79 2.00 -11.51
C SER A 41 0.05 3.25 -11.81
N LYS A 42 -0.51 4.47 -11.69
CA LYS A 42 0.16 5.74 -12.01
C LYS A 42 -0.36 6.91 -11.18
N GLY A 43 0.42 7.98 -11.12
CA GLY A 43 0.02 9.27 -10.55
C GLY A 43 -0.41 9.16 -9.09
N ILE A 44 -1.49 9.84 -8.72
CA ILE A 44 -1.98 9.91 -7.33
C ILE A 44 -2.30 8.51 -6.79
N GLY A 45 -2.90 7.64 -7.60
CA GLY A 45 -3.25 6.30 -7.16
C GLY A 45 -2.02 5.46 -6.81
N HIS A 46 -0.89 5.70 -7.47
CA HIS A 46 0.38 5.03 -7.15
C HIS A 46 0.94 5.48 -5.80
N THR A 47 1.00 6.81 -5.58
CA THR A 47 1.44 7.36 -4.29
C THR A 47 0.56 6.90 -3.13
N ILE A 48 -0.76 6.78 -3.35
CA ILE A 48 -1.67 6.25 -2.32
C ILE A 48 -1.33 4.80 -1.98
N ILE A 49 -1.01 3.96 -2.97
CA ILE A 49 -0.61 2.56 -2.72
C ILE A 49 0.66 2.51 -1.87
N GLU A 50 1.67 3.31 -2.21
CA GLU A 50 2.95 3.36 -1.47
C GLU A 50 2.72 3.74 -0.01
N GLU A 51 1.97 4.81 0.24
CA GLU A 51 1.68 5.28 1.59
C GLU A 51 0.87 4.25 2.38
N LEU A 52 -0.22 3.71 1.82
CA LEU A 52 -1.03 2.69 2.48
C LEU A 52 -0.20 1.44 2.82
N ALA A 53 0.68 1.00 1.92
CA ALA A 53 1.57 -0.12 2.16
C ALA A 53 2.59 0.18 3.27
N ALA A 54 3.13 1.40 3.33
CA ALA A 54 4.03 1.84 4.40
C ALA A 54 3.36 1.87 5.78
N PHE A 55 2.05 2.15 5.83
CA PHE A 55 1.24 2.03 7.06
C PHE A 55 0.86 0.58 7.40
N GLY A 56 1.29 -0.41 6.61
CA GLY A 56 1.05 -1.83 6.89
C GLY A 56 -0.24 -2.40 6.27
N ALA A 57 -0.86 -1.69 5.33
CA ALA A 57 -2.01 -2.22 4.61
C ALA A 57 -1.58 -3.21 3.52
N ARG A 58 -2.44 -4.20 3.26
CA ARG A 58 -2.38 -5.04 2.06
C ARG A 58 -3.20 -4.36 0.97
N VAL A 59 -2.54 -3.78 -0.02
CA VAL A 59 -3.24 -2.98 -1.03
C VAL A 59 -3.45 -3.79 -2.31
N HIS A 60 -4.67 -3.74 -2.82
CA HIS A 60 -5.03 -4.18 -4.15
C HIS A 60 -5.18 -2.97 -5.07
N THR A 61 -4.81 -3.11 -6.33
CA THR A 61 -5.06 -2.07 -7.32
C THR A 61 -5.58 -2.63 -8.63
N CYS A 62 -6.20 -1.78 -9.44
CA CYS A 62 -6.67 -2.16 -10.75
C CYS A 62 -6.38 -1.10 -11.80
N SER A 63 -6.25 -1.53 -13.06
CA SER A 63 -6.03 -0.66 -14.22
C SER A 63 -6.72 -1.22 -15.46
N CYS A 64 -7.01 -0.34 -16.43
CA CYS A 64 -7.46 -0.74 -17.76
C CYS A 64 -6.30 -1.12 -18.70
N SER A 65 -5.05 -0.89 -18.26
CA SER A 65 -3.83 -1.23 -19.00
C SER A 65 -3.03 -2.30 -18.26
N ALA A 66 -2.88 -3.47 -18.87
CA ALA A 66 -2.05 -4.55 -18.34
C ALA A 66 -0.60 -4.11 -18.17
N VAL A 67 -0.06 -3.40 -19.18
CA VAL A 67 1.34 -2.94 -19.18
C VAL A 67 1.61 -2.01 -18.00
N ASP A 68 0.68 -1.09 -17.73
CA ASP A 68 0.83 -0.15 -16.62
C ASP A 68 0.70 -0.86 -15.27
N LEU A 69 -0.19 -1.85 -15.18
CA LEU A 69 -0.38 -2.64 -13.97
C LEU A 69 0.85 -3.48 -13.63
N GLU A 70 1.45 -4.14 -14.62
CA GLU A 70 2.66 -4.95 -14.44
C GLU A 70 3.89 -4.09 -14.11
N ALA A 71 4.02 -2.91 -14.74
CA ALA A 71 5.10 -1.98 -14.41
C ALA A 71 5.01 -1.46 -12.96
N CYS A 72 3.80 -1.40 -12.39
CA CYS A 72 3.58 -1.04 -10.99
C CYS A 72 4.13 -2.09 -10.01
N TRP A 73 4.45 -3.30 -10.47
CA TRP A 73 4.92 -4.43 -9.65
C TRP A 73 6.43 -4.66 -9.67
N GLN A 74 7.20 -3.96 -10.50
CA GLN A 74 8.66 -4.16 -10.60
C GLN A 74 9.47 -3.59 -9.42
N TRP A 75 8.83 -3.36 -8.28
CA TRP A 75 9.49 -2.94 -7.05
C TRP A 75 9.85 -4.19 -6.25
N ASP A 76 11.06 -4.69 -6.51
CA ASP A 76 11.90 -5.47 -5.57
C ASP A 76 13.15 -4.62 -5.24
#